data_AF-A0A5C5ZKG6-F1
#
_entry.id   AF-A0A5C5ZKG6-F1
#
_cell.length_a   1.000
_cell.length_b   1.000
_cell.length_c   1.000
_cell.angle_alpha   90.00
_cell.angle_beta   90.00
_cell.angle_gamma   90.00
#
_symmetry.space_group_name_H-M   'P 1'
#
loop_
_entity.id
_entity.type
_entity.pdbx_description
1 polymer ?
#
loop_
_entity_poly.entity_id
_entity_poly.type
_entity_poly.pdbx_seq_one_letter_code
_entity_poly.pdbx_strand_id
1 'polypeptide(L)'
;MYQPPACRRRLPLRHDPLSPQFRLTVIQRDRRWVCAFGLLLVFSLLAGCQPREAEFRSDPVLGVLHGLTAGQQRQIASALERAFGAPDEPRLPPAAEGLLDLELLRQAAGPVVSHEAGVTLGLYRRHCADCHGLSGDGAGPTSLYQDPYPRDLRRGVFKWKSTYRNRPPTTGDLLGVLQRGVPGTAMPSFELVAETERATLVEYVKYLAIRGQLERELAWFVAEELGPGEAIDDGLVEQLLSPIVEAWREAPQRVLVAEEPSDWMNAEHLAAGHDLFHGERAGCAKCHGAEGEGLVASGAVSLDDYDVWSRERREAALKAETDDERAALATALPPVTAAPGPITPGSLRGGEEPIDLYRRVHQGVAGAPMPAVGPTEGEASGALSDNEIWELAAYVASLAEVGSPPVSADKNE
;
A
#
# COMPACT_ATOMS: atom_id res chain seq x y z
N MET A 1 -30.31 37.15 46.05
CA MET A 1 -29.06 36.84 46.78
C MET A 1 -27.94 36.81 45.75
N TYR A 2 -27.23 37.92 45.58
CA TYR A 2 -26.00 38.33 46.29
C TYR A 2 -24.78 37.95 45.43
N GLN A 3 -24.49 38.74 44.38
CA GLN A 3 -23.54 39.86 44.31
C GLN A 3 -22.09 39.54 44.76
N PRO A 4 -21.09 39.78 43.90
CA PRO A 4 -19.66 39.62 44.22
C PRO A 4 -19.16 40.80 45.09
N PRO A 5 -18.12 40.60 45.93
CA PRO A 5 -17.68 41.62 46.86
C PRO A 5 -16.82 42.70 46.22
N ALA A 6 -17.02 43.89 46.77
CA ALA A 6 -16.45 45.17 46.37
C ALA A 6 -15.05 45.44 46.92
N CYS A 7 -14.29 46.20 46.14
CA CYS A 7 -13.56 47.43 46.51
C CYS A 7 -13.14 47.61 47.98
N ARG A 8 -11.83 47.60 48.24
CA ARG A 8 -11.23 48.23 49.44
C ARG A 8 -10.36 49.43 49.07
N ARG A 9 -10.38 50.38 50.01
CA ARG A 9 -10.07 51.81 49.94
C ARG A 9 -8.58 52.15 49.87
N ARG A 10 -8.31 53.34 49.33
CA ARG A 10 -7.06 54.13 49.37
C ARG A 10 -6.75 54.69 50.78
N LEU A 11 -5.46 54.96 51.03
CA LEU A 11 -4.82 56.25 51.44
C LEU A 11 -3.44 55.99 52.09
N PRO A 12 -2.51 56.95 52.20
CA PRO A 12 -2.16 58.08 51.33
C PRO A 12 -0.64 58.17 51.01
N LEU A 13 -0.33 59.15 50.15
CA LEU A 13 0.97 59.58 49.65
C LEU A 13 1.96 60.03 50.74
N ARG A 14 3.26 59.78 50.50
CA ARG A 14 4.36 60.63 50.99
C ARG A 14 5.32 60.95 49.83
N HIS A 15 5.50 62.25 49.62
CA HIS A 15 6.61 62.90 48.91
C HIS A 15 7.93 62.61 49.69
N ASP A 16 9.14 62.56 49.12
CA ASP A 16 9.84 63.58 48.33
C ASP A 16 11.18 63.00 47.76
N PRO A 17 12.03 63.76 47.03
CA PRO A 17 12.68 63.32 45.79
C PRO A 17 14.20 63.16 45.91
N LEU A 18 14.84 62.32 45.07
CA LEU A 18 16.25 62.50 44.68
C LEU A 18 16.51 61.92 43.28
N SER A 19 16.88 62.81 42.36
CA SER A 19 17.39 62.52 41.02
C SER A 19 18.74 61.78 41.03
N PRO A 20 19.02 60.98 40.00
CA PRO A 20 20.34 61.01 39.40
C PRO A 20 20.27 61.23 37.88
N GLN A 21 21.10 62.17 37.45
CA GLN A 21 21.35 62.51 36.05
C GLN A 21 21.95 61.30 35.31
N PHE A 22 21.21 60.71 34.37
CA PHE A 22 21.81 59.80 33.39
C PHE A 22 22.31 60.60 32.19
N ARG A 23 23.64 60.68 32.08
CA ARG A 23 24.34 61.18 30.89
C ARG A 23 24.09 60.19 29.74
N LEU A 24 23.50 60.67 28.64
CA LEU A 24 23.51 59.99 27.35
C LEU A 24 24.91 60.15 26.73
N THR A 25 25.76 59.15 26.91
CA THR A 25 26.94 58.97 26.06
C THR A 25 26.47 58.38 24.74
N VAL A 26 26.50 59.21 23.69
CA VAL A 26 26.31 58.79 22.30
C VAL A 26 27.47 57.86 21.93
N ILE A 27 27.20 56.57 21.85
CA ILE A 27 28.11 55.58 21.28
C ILE A 27 28.16 55.87 19.77
N GLN A 28 29.30 56.40 19.30
CA GLN A 28 29.57 56.51 17.87
C GLN A 28 29.62 55.10 17.28
N ARG A 29 28.63 54.80 16.44
CA ARG A 29 28.39 53.50 15.83
C ARG A 29 29.30 53.36 14.61
N ASP A 30 30.34 52.53 14.73
CA ASP A 30 31.25 52.20 13.63
C ASP A 30 30.48 51.60 12.44
N ARG A 31 30.51 52.29 11.29
CA ARG A 31 29.86 51.90 10.02
C ARG A 31 30.35 50.56 9.44
N ARG A 32 31.41 49.98 10.00
CA ARG A 32 31.98 48.69 9.56
C ARG A 32 31.19 47.47 10.05
N TRP A 33 30.50 47.56 11.20
CA TRP A 33 29.75 46.42 11.76
C TRP A 33 28.36 46.24 11.15
N VAL A 34 27.75 47.32 10.65
CA VAL A 34 26.43 47.27 9.99
C VAL A 34 26.49 46.53 8.66
N CYS A 35 27.62 46.63 7.94
CA CYS A 35 27.82 45.90 6.69
C CYS A 35 28.08 44.39 6.93
N ALA A 36 28.82 44.04 7.97
CA ALA A 36 29.12 42.64 8.31
C ALA A 36 27.89 41.86 8.79
N PHE A 37 27.03 42.49 9.62
CA PHE A 37 25.76 41.88 10.03
C PHE A 37 24.71 41.84 8.91
N GLY A 38 24.69 42.86 8.03
CA GLY A 38 23.84 42.86 6.84
C GLY A 38 24.20 41.76 5.84
N LEU A 39 25.49 41.50 5.63
CA LEU A 39 25.97 40.42 4.75
C LEU A 39 25.70 39.02 5.31
N LEU A 40 25.81 38.82 6.63
CA LEU A 40 25.46 37.55 7.28
C LEU A 40 23.95 37.28 7.26
N LEU A 41 23.10 38.29 7.46
CA LEU A 41 21.64 38.13 7.37
C LEU A 41 21.17 37.86 5.93
N VAL A 42 21.84 38.43 4.93
CA VAL A 42 21.55 38.15 3.51
C VAL A 42 22.04 36.75 3.10
N PHE A 43 23.17 36.26 3.64
CA PHE A 43 23.61 34.88 3.40
C PHE A 43 22.68 33.84 4.06
N SER A 44 22.15 34.11 5.25
CA SER A 44 21.17 33.23 5.92
C SER A 44 19.80 33.21 5.22
N LEU A 45 19.46 34.25 4.46
CA LEU A 45 18.23 34.31 3.64
C LEU A 45 18.41 33.70 2.24
N LEU A 46 19.66 33.50 1.79
CA LEU A 46 20.00 32.83 0.52
C LEU A 46 20.33 31.34 0.70
N ALA A 47 20.56 30.88 1.92
CA ALA A 47 20.44 29.47 2.29
C ALA A 47 18.95 29.08 2.36
N GLY A 48 18.22 29.29 1.27
CA GLY A 48 16.91 28.69 1.09
C GLY A 48 17.04 27.19 1.28
N CYS A 49 16.08 26.58 1.97
CA CYS A 49 15.96 25.14 2.07
C CYS A 49 16.10 24.58 0.64
N GLN A 50 17.23 23.93 0.32
CA GLN A 50 17.31 23.18 -0.92
C GLN A 50 16.14 22.18 -0.86
N PRO A 51 15.28 22.11 -1.89
CA PRO A 51 14.24 21.10 -1.91
C PRO A 51 14.96 19.76 -1.78
N ARG A 52 14.65 19.02 -0.72
CA ARG A 52 15.20 17.70 -0.49
C ARG A 52 14.79 16.85 -1.69
N GLU A 53 15.76 16.26 -2.39
CA GLU A 53 15.49 15.36 -3.50
C GLU A 53 14.53 14.27 -3.04
N ALA A 54 13.55 13.92 -3.88
CA ALA A 54 12.63 12.86 -3.53
C ALA A 54 13.39 11.53 -3.51
N GLU A 55 13.26 10.78 -2.44
CA GLU A 55 13.96 9.50 -2.24
C GLU A 55 12.96 8.35 -2.09
N PHE A 56 13.33 7.18 -2.62
CA PHE A 56 12.62 5.95 -2.27
C PHE A 56 13.00 5.54 -0.86
N ARG A 57 12.06 5.74 0.06
CA ARG A 57 12.17 5.29 1.44
C ARG A 57 12.40 3.78 1.54
N SER A 58 13.42 3.38 2.29
CA SER A 58 13.66 1.98 2.68
C SER A 58 12.59 1.44 3.62
N ASP A 59 12.42 0.12 3.63
CA ASP A 59 11.48 -0.57 4.51
C ASP A 59 12.01 -0.73 5.95
N PRO A 60 11.48 0.03 6.94
CA PRO A 60 11.91 -0.14 8.33
C PRO A 60 11.49 -1.49 8.92
N VAL A 61 10.44 -2.13 8.38
CA VAL A 61 9.94 -3.42 8.87
C VAL A 61 10.97 -4.51 8.59
N LEU A 62 11.52 -4.54 7.36
CA LEU A 62 12.59 -5.48 7.00
C LEU A 62 13.85 -5.27 7.84
N GLY A 63 14.19 -4.00 8.11
CA GLY A 63 15.31 -3.65 8.98
C GLY A 63 15.25 -4.36 10.33
N VAL A 64 14.10 -4.29 11.01
CA VAL A 64 13.91 -4.94 12.32
C VAL A 64 13.75 -6.45 12.19
N LEU A 65 12.96 -6.93 11.22
CA LEU A 65 12.73 -8.37 11.03
C LEU A 65 14.02 -9.14 10.76
N HIS A 66 14.94 -8.57 10.00
CA HIS A 66 16.22 -9.19 9.67
C HIS A 66 17.39 -8.72 10.56
N GLY A 67 17.15 -7.84 11.54
CA GLY A 67 18.20 -7.36 12.45
C GLY A 67 19.30 -6.57 11.73
N LEU A 68 18.96 -5.85 10.67
CA LEU A 68 19.92 -5.14 9.81
C LEU A 68 20.46 -3.91 10.51
N THR A 69 21.78 -3.75 10.49
CA THR A 69 22.44 -2.52 10.93
C THR A 69 22.10 -1.35 9.99
N ALA A 70 22.20 -0.11 10.50
CA ALA A 70 22.03 1.08 9.66
C ALA A 70 23.01 1.13 8.48
N GLY A 71 24.20 0.51 8.60
CA GLY A 71 25.16 0.37 7.50
C GLY A 71 24.65 -0.54 6.39
N GLN A 72 24.14 -1.72 6.76
CA GLN A 72 23.54 -2.68 5.82
C GLN A 72 22.31 -2.09 5.12
N GLN A 73 21.43 -1.42 5.86
CA GLN A 73 20.27 -0.75 5.27
C GLN A 73 20.67 0.32 4.23
N ARG A 74 21.74 1.09 4.50
CA ARG A 74 22.29 2.06 3.52
C ARG A 74 22.91 1.36 2.30
N GLN A 75 23.58 0.22 2.48
CA GLN A 75 24.11 -0.54 1.35
C GLN A 75 22.99 -1.06 0.44
N ILE A 76 21.90 -1.58 1.03
CA ILE A 76 20.71 -2.02 0.28
C ILE A 76 20.09 -0.83 -0.47
N ALA A 77 19.87 0.30 0.22
CA ALA A 77 19.31 1.51 -0.39
C ALA A 77 20.17 1.99 -1.58
N SER A 78 21.49 2.00 -1.42
CA SER A 78 22.43 2.40 -2.48
C SER A 78 22.43 1.42 -3.66
N ALA A 79 22.30 0.10 -3.41
CA ALA A 79 22.17 -0.88 -4.48
C ALA A 79 20.87 -0.69 -5.27
N LEU A 80 19.75 -0.45 -4.57
CA LEU A 80 18.46 -0.17 -5.20
C LEU A 80 18.50 1.13 -6.02
N GLU A 81 19.10 2.19 -5.48
CA GLU A 81 19.24 3.47 -6.19
C GLU A 81 20.15 3.36 -7.43
N ARG A 82 21.22 2.56 -7.38
CA ARG A 82 22.05 2.33 -8.57
C ARG A 82 21.26 1.62 -9.68
N ALA A 83 20.49 0.59 -9.32
CA ALA A 83 19.74 -0.23 -10.28
C ALA A 83 18.46 0.44 -10.79
N PHE A 84 17.69 1.08 -9.91
CA PHE A 84 16.36 1.64 -10.20
C PHE A 84 16.36 3.16 -10.25
N GLY A 85 17.38 3.86 -9.75
CA GLY A 85 17.39 5.32 -9.70
C GLY A 85 16.48 5.90 -8.62
N ALA A 86 16.17 7.18 -8.76
CA ALA A 86 15.39 7.95 -7.82
C ALA A 86 13.92 8.11 -8.27
N PRO A 87 12.98 8.45 -7.37
CA PRO A 87 11.59 8.75 -7.71
C PRO A 87 11.38 9.83 -8.78
N ASP A 88 12.35 10.73 -8.99
CA ASP A 88 12.31 11.75 -10.05
C ASP A 88 13.05 11.33 -11.32
N GLU A 89 13.96 10.37 -11.21
CA GLU A 89 14.84 9.92 -12.29
C GLU A 89 14.93 8.39 -12.29
N PRO A 90 13.86 7.70 -12.72
CA PRO A 90 13.84 6.24 -12.74
C PRO A 90 14.86 5.70 -13.75
N ARG A 91 15.45 4.56 -13.41
CA ARG A 91 16.34 3.76 -14.25
C ARG A 91 15.75 2.36 -14.41
N LEU A 92 16.09 1.74 -15.52
CA LEU A 92 15.67 0.38 -15.82
C LEU A 92 16.90 -0.53 -15.75
N PRO A 93 16.97 -1.49 -14.82
CA PRO A 93 18.05 -2.47 -14.80
C PRO A 93 17.96 -3.42 -16.00
N PRO A 94 19.09 -3.91 -16.55
CA PRO A 94 19.14 -4.81 -17.69
C PRO A 94 18.19 -6.01 -17.61
N ALA A 95 18.10 -6.70 -16.46
CA ALA A 95 17.17 -7.83 -16.31
C ALA A 95 15.71 -7.46 -16.62
N ALA A 96 15.28 -6.23 -16.32
CA ALA A 96 13.90 -5.76 -16.52
C ALA A 96 13.61 -5.25 -17.94
N GLU A 97 14.61 -5.23 -18.84
CA GLU A 97 14.42 -4.85 -20.23
C GLU A 97 13.40 -5.77 -20.93
N GLY A 98 12.54 -5.17 -21.74
CA GLY A 98 11.46 -5.86 -22.44
C GLY A 98 10.33 -6.37 -21.54
N LEU A 99 10.37 -6.17 -20.22
CA LEU A 99 9.21 -6.31 -19.32
C LEU A 99 8.59 -4.95 -18.99
N LEU A 100 9.43 -3.93 -18.78
CA LEU A 100 9.04 -2.55 -18.47
C LEU A 100 9.52 -1.59 -19.56
N ASP A 101 8.85 -0.45 -19.70
CA ASP A 101 9.20 0.61 -20.64
C ASP A 101 9.71 1.86 -19.90
N LEU A 102 10.99 2.19 -20.08
CA LEU A 102 11.63 3.32 -19.40
C LEU A 102 10.97 4.68 -19.71
N GLU A 103 10.41 4.87 -20.90
CA GLU A 103 9.76 6.14 -21.26
C GLU A 103 8.44 6.30 -20.50
N LEU A 104 7.67 5.22 -20.37
CA LEU A 104 6.47 5.21 -19.52
C LEU A 104 6.84 5.41 -18.04
N LEU A 105 7.94 4.82 -17.56
CA LEU A 105 8.41 5.07 -16.20
C LEU A 105 8.74 6.54 -15.96
N ARG A 106 9.43 7.20 -16.91
CA ARG A 106 9.74 8.64 -16.84
C ARG A 106 8.48 9.50 -16.87
N GLN A 107 7.47 9.09 -17.64
CA GLN A 107 6.19 9.78 -17.66
C GLN A 107 5.43 9.64 -16.33
N ALA A 108 5.52 8.48 -15.68
CA ALA A 108 4.87 8.24 -14.39
C ALA A 108 5.58 8.92 -13.21
N ALA A 109 6.90 8.98 -13.27
CA ALA A 109 7.79 9.52 -12.25
C ALA A 109 7.84 11.05 -12.23
N GLY A 110 8.51 11.60 -11.22
CA GLY A 110 8.73 13.03 -11.14
C GLY A 110 7.58 13.83 -10.50
N PRO A 111 7.79 15.14 -10.27
CA PRO A 111 6.72 16.05 -9.85
C PRO A 111 5.66 16.20 -10.94
N VAL A 112 4.44 16.58 -10.53
CA VAL A 112 3.34 16.83 -11.47
C VAL A 112 3.60 18.15 -12.20
N VAL A 113 3.89 18.09 -13.51
CA VAL A 113 4.24 19.28 -14.31
C VAL A 113 3.04 19.91 -15.00
N SER A 114 2.07 19.10 -15.45
CA SER A 114 0.86 19.56 -16.14
C SER A 114 -0.37 18.82 -15.63
N HIS A 115 -1.53 19.45 -15.78
CA HIS A 115 -2.82 18.84 -15.49
C HIS A 115 -3.66 18.56 -16.75
N GLU A 116 -3.16 18.96 -17.92
CA GLU A 116 -3.82 18.77 -19.22
C GLU A 116 -3.77 17.30 -19.67
N ALA A 117 -4.87 16.82 -20.25
CA ALA A 117 -4.97 15.46 -20.76
C ALA A 117 -4.00 15.23 -21.94
N GLY A 118 -3.24 14.14 -21.90
CA GLY A 118 -2.37 13.70 -23.00
C GLY A 118 -0.90 14.15 -22.93
N VAL A 119 -0.53 15.00 -21.97
CA VAL A 119 0.88 15.41 -21.72
C VAL A 119 1.12 15.55 -20.20
N THR A 120 0.87 14.48 -19.44
CA THR A 120 1.10 14.48 -17.99
C THR A 120 2.41 13.77 -17.65
N LEU A 121 3.35 14.48 -17.01
CA LEU A 121 4.45 13.91 -16.23
C LEU A 121 4.04 13.81 -14.76
N GLY A 122 4.64 12.88 -13.99
CA GLY A 122 4.33 12.71 -12.58
C GLY A 122 2.98 12.04 -12.31
N LEU A 123 2.49 11.20 -13.23
CA LEU A 123 1.18 10.54 -13.12
C LEU A 123 1.02 9.79 -11.79
N TYR A 124 2.04 9.06 -11.34
CA TYR A 124 1.94 8.31 -10.09
C TYR A 124 1.81 9.25 -8.88
N ARG A 125 2.54 10.37 -8.86
CA ARG A 125 2.41 11.37 -7.80
C ARG A 125 1.04 12.03 -7.80
N ARG A 126 0.49 12.29 -8.99
CA ARG A 126 -0.84 12.87 -9.16
C ARG A 126 -1.96 11.97 -8.63
N HIS A 127 -1.84 10.66 -8.85
CA HIS A 127 -2.97 9.73 -8.70
C HIS A 127 -2.83 8.73 -7.55
N CYS A 128 -1.61 8.37 -7.15
CA CYS A 128 -1.37 7.20 -6.32
C CYS A 128 -0.58 7.52 -5.04
N ALA A 129 0.40 8.43 -5.12
CA ALA A 129 1.36 8.63 -4.03
C ALA A 129 0.74 9.13 -2.71
N ASP A 130 -0.39 9.85 -2.76
CA ASP A 130 -1.07 10.32 -1.55
C ASP A 130 -1.53 9.17 -0.64
N CYS A 131 -1.91 8.04 -1.26
CA CYS A 131 -2.33 6.84 -0.54
C CYS A 131 -1.19 5.80 -0.47
N HIS A 132 -0.61 5.44 -1.61
CA HIS A 132 0.37 4.36 -1.72
C HIS A 132 1.81 4.78 -1.38
N GLY A 133 2.07 6.06 -1.15
CA GLY A 133 3.41 6.58 -0.89
C GLY A 133 4.29 6.61 -2.15
N LEU A 134 5.36 7.42 -2.13
CA LEU A 134 6.30 7.54 -3.25
C LEU A 134 7.03 6.22 -3.55
N SER A 135 7.34 5.44 -2.51
CA SER A 135 7.95 4.12 -2.63
C SER A 135 6.99 2.98 -2.93
N GLY A 136 5.68 3.26 -3.00
CA GLY A 136 4.67 2.20 -3.03
C GLY A 136 4.57 1.44 -1.71
N ASP A 137 4.97 2.04 -0.58
CA ASP A 137 4.99 1.43 0.75
C ASP A 137 3.61 1.40 1.44
N GLY A 138 2.58 1.90 0.77
CA GLY A 138 1.23 2.02 1.34
C GLY A 138 1.15 3.08 2.44
N ALA A 139 2.22 3.86 2.69
CA ALA A 139 2.34 4.81 3.78
C ALA A 139 2.30 6.26 3.28
N GLY A 140 1.47 6.55 2.26
CA GLY A 140 1.20 7.91 1.81
C GLY A 140 0.57 8.77 2.91
N PRO A 141 0.59 10.12 2.79
CA PRO A 141 0.13 11.04 3.83
C PRO A 141 -1.32 10.81 4.28
N THR A 142 -2.19 10.20 3.46
CA THR A 142 -3.59 9.94 3.81
C THR A 142 -3.83 8.52 4.31
N SER A 143 -2.81 7.65 4.28
CA SER A 143 -2.96 6.20 4.46
C SER A 143 -3.48 5.80 5.84
N LEU A 144 -3.06 6.49 6.91
CA LEU A 144 -3.51 6.25 8.29
C LEU A 144 -5.03 6.41 8.50
N TYR A 145 -5.72 7.12 7.61
CA TYR A 145 -7.16 7.36 7.68
C TYR A 145 -7.99 6.42 6.79
N GLN A 146 -7.33 5.47 6.11
CA GLN A 146 -8.02 4.54 5.20
C GLN A 146 -8.24 3.19 5.88
N ASP A 147 -9.43 2.64 5.71
CA ASP A 147 -9.77 1.27 6.11
C ASP A 147 -10.42 0.53 4.93
N PRO A 148 -9.76 -0.50 4.36
CA PRO A 148 -8.42 -0.98 4.69
C PRO A 148 -7.32 0.00 4.27
N TYR A 149 -6.12 -0.16 4.84
CA TYR A 149 -4.95 0.61 4.40
C TYR A 149 -4.63 0.41 2.91
N PRO A 150 -4.04 1.44 2.25
CA PRO A 150 -3.52 1.30 0.91
C PRO A 150 -2.51 0.17 0.84
N ARG A 151 -2.50 -0.54 -0.29
CA ARG A 151 -1.62 -1.68 -0.50
C ARG A 151 -0.16 -1.23 -0.54
N ASP A 152 0.68 -1.85 0.30
CA ASP A 152 2.13 -1.82 0.11
C ASP A 152 2.51 -2.76 -1.05
N LEU A 153 2.92 -2.14 -2.16
CA LEU A 153 3.27 -2.75 -3.43
C LEU A 153 4.61 -3.48 -3.37
N ARG A 154 5.49 -3.11 -2.44
CA ARG A 154 6.88 -3.60 -2.38
C ARG A 154 6.97 -5.10 -2.11
N ARG A 155 5.91 -5.70 -1.59
CA ARG A 155 5.83 -7.15 -1.34
C ARG A 155 5.59 -7.98 -2.61
N GLY A 156 5.19 -7.35 -3.72
CA GLY A 156 4.85 -8.08 -4.96
C GLY A 156 3.59 -8.95 -4.86
N VAL A 157 2.79 -8.80 -3.80
CA VAL A 157 1.57 -9.57 -3.55
C VAL A 157 0.33 -8.74 -3.90
N PHE A 158 -0.50 -9.26 -4.80
CA PHE A 158 -1.71 -8.58 -5.27
C PHE A 158 -2.96 -9.43 -5.00
N LYS A 159 -4.00 -8.82 -4.41
CA LYS A 159 -5.23 -9.52 -4.00
C LYS A 159 -6.14 -9.85 -5.18
N TRP A 160 -6.32 -8.89 -6.09
CA TRP A 160 -7.30 -8.96 -7.19
C TRP A 160 -6.56 -9.24 -8.49
N LYS A 161 -6.49 -10.53 -8.85
CA LYS A 161 -5.72 -11.00 -10.02
C LYS A 161 -6.21 -12.35 -10.51
N SER A 162 -6.04 -12.63 -11.79
CA SER A 162 -6.45 -13.88 -12.41
C SER A 162 -5.43 -15.02 -12.27
N THR A 163 -4.20 -14.73 -11.87
CA THR A 163 -3.12 -15.72 -11.74
C THR A 163 -3.18 -16.53 -10.45
N TYR A 164 -2.56 -17.73 -10.46
CA TYR A 164 -2.38 -18.58 -9.27
C TYR A 164 -1.86 -17.81 -8.06
N ARG A 165 -2.28 -18.19 -6.85
CA ARG A 165 -2.10 -17.42 -5.60
C ARG A 165 -0.71 -16.80 -5.43
N ASN A 166 0.34 -17.56 -5.70
CA ASN A 166 1.74 -17.16 -5.47
C ASN A 166 2.42 -16.50 -6.69
N ARG A 167 1.68 -16.20 -7.76
CA ARG A 167 2.19 -15.54 -8.97
C ARG A 167 1.83 -14.06 -9.04
N PRO A 168 2.64 -13.22 -9.69
CA PRO A 168 2.30 -11.83 -9.94
C PRO A 168 1.01 -11.67 -10.76
N PRO A 169 0.33 -10.51 -10.69
CA PRO A 169 -0.79 -10.20 -11.55
C PRO A 169 -0.31 -10.01 -13.01
N THR A 170 -1.22 -10.22 -13.96
CA THR A 170 -1.00 -9.78 -15.34
C THR A 170 -1.17 -8.26 -15.48
N THR A 171 -0.69 -7.68 -16.59
CA THR A 171 -1.00 -6.27 -16.94
C THR A 171 -2.51 -6.04 -17.02
N GLY A 172 -3.26 -7.00 -17.56
CA GLY A 172 -4.72 -6.95 -17.65
C GLY A 172 -5.41 -6.91 -16.29
N ASP A 173 -4.91 -7.69 -15.31
CA ASP A 173 -5.42 -7.65 -13.93
C ASP A 173 -5.25 -6.24 -13.32
N LEU A 174 -4.05 -5.66 -13.46
CA LEU A 174 -3.75 -4.34 -12.91
C LEU A 174 -4.57 -3.24 -13.59
N LEU A 175 -4.72 -3.30 -14.92
CA LEU A 175 -5.60 -2.38 -15.66
C LEU A 175 -7.05 -2.52 -15.21
N GLY A 176 -7.55 -3.74 -15.03
CA GLY A 176 -8.91 -4.00 -14.55
C GLY A 176 -9.16 -3.43 -13.14
N VAL A 177 -8.17 -3.52 -12.25
CA VAL A 177 -8.24 -2.91 -10.92
C VAL A 177 -8.26 -1.38 -11.01
N LEU A 178 -7.42 -0.75 -11.84
CA LEU A 178 -7.47 0.70 -12.01
C LEU A 178 -8.79 1.15 -12.63
N GLN A 179 -9.29 0.45 -13.64
CA GLN A 179 -10.55 0.80 -14.30
C GLN A 179 -11.73 0.74 -13.34
N ARG A 180 -11.87 -0.33 -12.57
CA ARG A 180 -13.02 -0.52 -11.67
C ARG A 180 -12.85 0.17 -10.31
N GLY A 181 -11.62 0.42 -9.89
CA GLY A 181 -11.31 0.72 -8.50
C GLY A 181 -11.48 -0.52 -7.62
N VAL A 182 -11.53 -0.32 -6.30
CA VAL A 182 -11.80 -1.40 -5.34
C VAL A 182 -13.01 -1.02 -4.48
N PRO A 183 -14.20 -1.60 -4.76
CA PRO A 183 -15.44 -1.30 -4.03
C PRO A 183 -15.30 -1.37 -2.51
N GLY A 184 -15.96 -0.46 -1.80
CA GLY A 184 -15.90 -0.41 -0.33
C GLY A 184 -14.50 -0.15 0.24
N THR A 185 -13.64 0.54 -0.52
CA THR A 185 -12.33 1.07 -0.09
C THR A 185 -12.13 2.48 -0.62
N ALA A 186 -11.06 3.14 -0.23
CA ALA A 186 -10.70 4.46 -0.73
C ALA A 186 -10.08 4.48 -2.14
N MET A 187 -9.88 3.31 -2.78
CA MET A 187 -9.30 3.22 -4.12
C MET A 187 -10.40 3.46 -5.18
N PRO A 188 -10.45 4.65 -5.81
CA PRO A 188 -11.53 5.00 -6.74
C PRO A 188 -11.37 4.29 -8.08
N SER A 189 -12.42 4.36 -8.91
CA SER A 189 -12.30 4.04 -10.33
C SER A 189 -11.48 5.12 -11.05
N PHE A 190 -10.55 4.67 -11.91
CA PHE A 190 -9.77 5.51 -12.82
C PHE A 190 -10.28 5.40 -14.26
N GLU A 191 -11.53 5.00 -14.46
CA GLU A 191 -12.14 4.87 -15.79
C GLU A 191 -12.08 6.19 -16.59
N LEU A 192 -12.12 7.34 -15.91
CA LEU A 192 -12.03 8.67 -16.51
C LEU A 192 -10.58 9.11 -16.86
N VAL A 193 -9.56 8.42 -16.38
CA VAL A 193 -8.16 8.65 -16.78
C VAL A 193 -7.93 8.01 -18.15
N ALA A 194 -7.15 8.63 -19.04
CA ALA A 194 -6.92 8.07 -20.37
C ALA A 194 -6.32 6.65 -20.28
N GLU A 195 -6.70 5.76 -21.20
CA GLU A 195 -6.23 4.37 -21.19
C GLU A 195 -4.70 4.28 -21.25
N THR A 196 -4.06 5.14 -22.05
CA THR A 196 -2.61 5.24 -22.13
C THR A 196 -1.99 5.67 -20.80
N GLU A 197 -2.60 6.62 -20.09
CA GLU A 197 -2.13 7.05 -18.76
C GLU A 197 -2.34 5.97 -17.70
N ARG A 198 -3.44 5.19 -17.78
CA ARG A 198 -3.63 4.00 -16.93
C ARG A 198 -2.56 2.94 -17.21
N ALA A 199 -2.22 2.68 -18.47
CA ALA A 199 -1.14 1.77 -18.83
C ALA A 199 0.21 2.25 -18.27
N THR A 200 0.50 3.55 -18.36
CA THR A 200 1.68 4.17 -17.75
C THR A 200 1.72 3.98 -16.22
N LEU A 201 0.58 4.15 -15.53
CA LEU A 201 0.47 3.88 -14.09
C LEU A 201 0.73 2.40 -13.76
N VAL A 202 0.20 1.47 -14.56
CA VAL A 202 0.44 0.03 -14.38
C VAL A 202 1.92 -0.32 -14.52
N GLU A 203 2.63 0.24 -15.50
CA GLU A 203 4.08 0.05 -15.63
C GLU A 203 4.83 0.53 -14.39
N TYR A 204 4.45 1.68 -13.83
CA TYR A 204 5.08 2.19 -12.62
C TYR A 204 4.75 1.36 -11.36
N VAL A 205 3.53 0.81 -11.27
CA VAL A 205 3.16 -0.13 -10.19
C VAL A 205 3.99 -1.41 -10.26
N LYS A 206 4.18 -2.00 -11.46
CA LYS A 206 5.06 -3.16 -11.67
C LYS A 206 6.49 -2.83 -11.24
N TYR A 207 7.00 -1.67 -11.65
CA TYR A 207 8.33 -1.18 -11.30
C TYR A 207 8.55 -1.06 -9.79
N LEU A 208 7.61 -0.45 -9.05
CA LEU A 208 7.69 -0.34 -7.59
C LEU A 208 7.64 -1.71 -6.90
N ALA A 209 6.79 -2.62 -7.41
CA ALA A 209 6.68 -3.97 -6.86
C ALA A 209 7.96 -4.78 -7.08
N ILE A 210 8.53 -4.76 -8.29
CA ILE A 210 9.80 -5.44 -8.62
C ILE A 210 10.95 -4.87 -7.78
N ARG A 211 11.07 -3.53 -7.69
CA ARG A 211 12.07 -2.87 -6.85
C ARG A 211 11.94 -3.30 -5.38
N GLY A 212 10.72 -3.34 -4.85
CA GLY A 212 10.48 -3.75 -3.46
C GLY A 212 10.73 -5.23 -3.20
N GLN A 213 10.44 -6.10 -4.18
CA GLN A 213 10.79 -7.52 -4.08
C GLN A 213 12.31 -7.70 -4.04
N LEU A 214 13.07 -6.93 -4.83
CA LEU A 214 14.53 -6.96 -4.73
C LEU A 214 15.02 -6.44 -3.37
N GLU A 215 14.43 -5.37 -2.83
CA GLU A 215 14.76 -4.87 -1.48
C GLU A 215 14.60 -5.96 -0.43
N ARG A 216 13.54 -6.76 -0.55
CA ARG A 216 13.24 -7.90 0.30
C ARG A 216 14.27 -9.03 0.17
N GLU A 217 14.62 -9.43 -1.05
CA GLU A 217 15.64 -10.46 -1.28
C GLU A 217 17.02 -9.99 -0.77
N LEU A 218 17.37 -8.72 -1.02
CA LEU A 218 18.61 -8.13 -0.50
C LEU A 218 18.61 -8.08 1.03
N ALA A 219 17.49 -7.72 1.68
CA ALA A 219 17.40 -7.71 3.14
C ALA A 219 17.67 -9.09 3.76
N TRP A 220 17.09 -10.13 3.17
CA TRP A 220 17.35 -11.52 3.60
C TRP A 220 18.80 -11.93 3.31
N PHE A 221 19.28 -11.72 2.07
CA PHE A 221 20.64 -12.10 1.67
C PHE A 221 21.72 -11.41 2.51
N VAL A 222 21.55 -10.11 2.80
CA VAL A 222 22.51 -9.34 3.62
C VAL A 222 22.53 -9.79 5.08
N ALA A 223 21.41 -10.29 5.60
CA ALA A 223 21.32 -10.78 6.97
C ALA A 223 21.88 -12.21 7.12
N GLU A 224 21.64 -13.08 6.14
CA GLU A 224 21.89 -14.52 6.28
C GLU A 224 23.13 -15.01 5.49
N GLU A 225 23.47 -14.37 4.37
CA GLU A 225 24.44 -14.90 3.40
C GLU A 225 25.64 -13.98 3.14
N LEU A 226 25.49 -12.65 3.27
CA LEU A 226 26.56 -11.70 2.94
C LEU A 226 27.68 -11.72 4.00
N GLY A 227 28.90 -12.01 3.57
CA GLY A 227 30.06 -12.12 4.46
C GLY A 227 30.51 -10.77 5.05
N PRO A 228 31.22 -10.78 6.19
CA PRO A 228 31.78 -9.55 6.77
C PRO A 228 32.71 -8.82 5.79
N GLY A 229 32.38 -7.57 5.45
CA GLY A 229 33.18 -6.73 4.55
C GLY A 229 32.89 -6.94 3.06
N GLU A 230 32.00 -7.86 2.70
CA GLU A 230 31.47 -7.97 1.35
C GLU A 230 30.49 -6.82 1.05
N ALA A 231 30.37 -6.45 -0.22
CA ALA A 231 29.51 -5.38 -0.67
C ALA A 231 28.50 -5.91 -1.69
N ILE A 232 27.33 -5.29 -1.74
CA ILE A 232 26.32 -5.56 -2.76
C ILE A 232 26.81 -4.95 -4.08
N ASP A 233 27.31 -5.79 -4.99
CA ASP A 233 27.69 -5.37 -6.33
C ASP A 233 26.55 -5.57 -7.34
N ASP A 234 26.77 -5.07 -8.57
CA ASP A 234 25.75 -5.10 -9.62
C ASP A 234 25.48 -6.55 -10.08
N GLY A 235 26.45 -7.47 -9.94
CA GLY A 235 26.29 -8.87 -10.29
C GLY A 235 25.33 -9.59 -9.35
N LEU A 236 25.44 -9.35 -8.04
CA LEU A 236 24.49 -9.86 -7.05
C LEU A 236 23.08 -9.29 -7.28
N VAL A 237 22.98 -8.00 -7.59
CA VAL A 237 21.68 -7.36 -7.91
C VAL A 237 21.02 -8.05 -9.09
N GLU A 238 21.73 -8.24 -10.21
CA GLU A 238 21.17 -8.93 -11.38
C GLU A 238 20.79 -10.39 -11.09
N GLN A 239 21.59 -11.09 -10.29
CA GLN A 239 21.31 -12.47 -9.87
C GLN A 239 19.99 -12.57 -9.09
N LEU A 240 19.75 -11.68 -8.12
CA LEU A 240 18.53 -11.70 -7.30
C LEU A 240 17.32 -11.12 -8.05
N LEU A 241 17.55 -10.17 -8.95
CA LEU A 241 16.47 -9.53 -9.71
C LEU A 241 15.92 -10.43 -10.82
N SER A 242 16.77 -11.24 -11.46
CA SER A 242 16.37 -12.04 -12.64
C SER A 242 15.18 -12.99 -12.36
N PRO A 243 15.15 -13.78 -11.27
CA PRO A 243 14.00 -14.64 -10.96
C PRO A 243 12.71 -13.86 -10.68
N ILE A 244 12.82 -12.67 -10.07
CA ILE A 244 11.68 -11.79 -9.81
C ILE A 244 11.08 -11.36 -11.15
N VAL A 245 11.91 -10.80 -12.04
CA VAL A 245 11.47 -10.33 -13.36
C VAL A 245 10.86 -11.46 -14.19
N GLU A 246 11.46 -12.65 -14.16
CA GLU A 246 10.93 -13.79 -14.90
C GLU A 246 9.55 -14.21 -14.39
N ALA A 247 9.32 -14.19 -13.07
CA ALA A 247 8.00 -14.47 -12.52
C ALA A 247 6.93 -13.47 -13.01
N TRP A 248 7.29 -12.20 -13.22
CA TRP A 248 6.39 -11.20 -13.82
C TRP A 248 6.20 -11.42 -15.33
N ARG A 249 7.24 -11.84 -16.04
CA ARG A 249 7.17 -12.17 -17.48
C ARG A 249 6.28 -13.38 -17.76
N GLU A 250 6.31 -14.37 -16.88
CA GLU A 250 5.48 -15.57 -16.95
C GLU A 250 4.04 -15.38 -16.46
N ALA A 251 3.68 -14.24 -15.85
CA ALA A 251 2.36 -14.05 -15.25
C ALA A 251 1.19 -14.34 -16.22
N PRO A 252 1.21 -13.92 -17.50
CA PRO A 252 0.15 -14.24 -18.47
C PRO A 252 -0.06 -15.75 -18.69
N GLN A 253 0.98 -16.57 -18.55
CA GLN A 253 0.93 -18.02 -18.69
C GLN A 253 0.43 -18.71 -17.42
N ARG A 254 0.32 -17.98 -16.30
CA ARG A 254 -0.13 -18.49 -15.00
C ARG A 254 -1.56 -18.07 -14.65
N VAL A 255 -2.33 -17.60 -15.63
CA VAL A 255 -3.76 -17.26 -15.47
C VAL A 255 -4.55 -18.53 -15.15
N LEU A 256 -5.35 -18.48 -14.09
CA LEU A 256 -6.32 -19.52 -13.80
C LEU A 256 -7.49 -19.40 -14.79
N VAL A 257 -7.61 -20.43 -15.63
CA VAL A 257 -8.68 -20.60 -16.60
C VAL A 257 -9.58 -21.72 -16.09
N ALA A 258 -10.89 -21.48 -16.12
CA ALA A 258 -11.90 -22.48 -15.83
C ALA A 258 -13.02 -22.36 -16.86
N GLU A 259 -13.58 -23.50 -17.24
CA GLU A 259 -14.78 -23.55 -18.07
C GLU A 259 -15.99 -23.26 -17.18
N GLU A 260 -16.72 -22.19 -17.50
CA GLU A 260 -17.95 -21.83 -16.81
C GLU A 260 -19.06 -22.84 -17.17
N PRO A 261 -19.69 -23.50 -16.19
CA PRO A 261 -20.82 -24.38 -16.44
C PRO A 261 -21.99 -23.60 -17.05
N SER A 262 -22.69 -24.21 -18.00
CA SER A 262 -23.98 -23.67 -18.46
C SER A 262 -24.97 -23.63 -17.29
N ASP A 263 -25.68 -22.51 -17.12
CA ASP A 263 -26.64 -22.32 -16.02
C ASP A 263 -26.00 -22.56 -14.63
N TRP A 264 -24.81 -21.99 -14.40
CA TRP A 264 -24.03 -22.17 -13.18
C TRP A 264 -24.73 -21.71 -11.89
N MET A 265 -25.82 -20.94 -11.99
CA MET A 265 -26.65 -20.48 -10.86
C MET A 265 -27.99 -21.23 -10.71
N ASN A 266 -28.10 -22.45 -11.25
CA ASN A 266 -29.30 -23.26 -11.07
C ASN A 266 -29.55 -23.66 -9.59
N ALA A 267 -30.76 -24.11 -9.29
CA ALA A 267 -31.18 -24.45 -7.93
C ALA A 267 -30.34 -25.57 -7.27
N GLU A 268 -29.81 -26.51 -8.05
CA GLU A 268 -28.95 -27.59 -7.55
C GLU A 268 -27.59 -27.03 -7.11
N HIS A 269 -26.97 -26.20 -7.94
CA HIS A 269 -25.70 -25.55 -7.60
C HIS A 269 -25.83 -24.63 -6.39
N LEU A 270 -26.92 -23.88 -6.28
CA LEU A 270 -27.18 -23.01 -5.12
C LEU A 270 -27.30 -23.82 -3.83
N ALA A 271 -28.02 -24.95 -3.87
CA ALA A 271 -28.18 -25.82 -2.70
C ALA A 271 -26.84 -26.49 -2.31
N ALA A 272 -26.09 -27.01 -3.27
CA ALA A 272 -24.79 -27.61 -3.02
C ALA A 272 -23.77 -26.58 -2.49
N GLY A 273 -23.75 -25.39 -3.06
CA GLY A 273 -22.92 -24.27 -2.62
C GLY A 273 -23.24 -23.82 -1.20
N HIS A 274 -24.53 -23.73 -0.87
CA HIS A 274 -24.99 -23.45 0.50
C HIS A 274 -24.45 -24.49 1.49
N ASP A 275 -24.57 -25.78 1.18
CA ASP A 275 -24.11 -26.86 2.05
C ASP A 275 -22.58 -26.85 2.22
N LEU A 276 -21.84 -26.56 1.15
CA LEU A 276 -20.38 -26.39 1.21
C LEU A 276 -19.99 -25.20 2.08
N PHE A 277 -20.66 -24.06 1.91
CA PHE A 277 -20.37 -22.81 2.62
C PHE A 277 -20.52 -22.96 4.14
N HIS A 278 -21.54 -23.72 4.57
CA HIS A 278 -21.82 -24.04 5.97
C HIS A 278 -21.08 -25.28 6.48
N GLY A 279 -20.59 -26.12 5.57
CA GLY A 279 -19.93 -27.37 5.88
C GLY A 279 -18.50 -27.20 6.39
N GLU A 280 -17.96 -28.23 7.04
CA GLU A 280 -16.61 -28.22 7.62
C GLU A 280 -15.49 -28.18 6.57
N ARG A 281 -15.76 -28.64 5.33
CA ARG A 281 -14.76 -28.74 4.26
C ARG A 281 -14.35 -27.37 3.70
N ALA A 282 -15.32 -26.51 3.38
CA ALA A 282 -15.04 -25.14 2.96
C ALA A 282 -15.02 -24.18 4.16
N GLY A 283 -15.90 -24.39 5.14
CA GLY A 283 -15.90 -23.67 6.41
C GLY A 283 -16.10 -22.16 6.29
N CYS A 284 -16.68 -21.69 5.17
CA CYS A 284 -16.73 -20.27 4.83
C CYS A 284 -17.51 -19.45 5.86
N ALA A 285 -18.62 -20.00 6.37
CA ALA A 285 -19.47 -19.34 7.36
C ALA A 285 -18.74 -18.97 8.67
N LYS A 286 -17.66 -19.69 9.03
CA LYS A 286 -16.86 -19.39 10.24
C LYS A 286 -16.23 -18.01 10.18
N CYS A 287 -15.91 -17.54 8.97
CA CYS A 287 -15.32 -16.22 8.74
C CYS A 287 -16.30 -15.24 8.08
N HIS A 288 -17.24 -15.71 7.27
CA HIS A 288 -18.15 -14.83 6.54
C HIS A 288 -19.51 -14.65 7.21
N GLY A 289 -19.79 -15.34 8.33
CA GLY A 289 -21.14 -15.38 8.92
C GLY A 289 -22.02 -16.39 8.18
N ALA A 290 -23.15 -16.77 8.78
CA ALA A 290 -24.03 -17.77 8.18
C ALA A 290 -24.70 -17.24 6.89
N GLU A 291 -25.05 -15.96 6.89
CA GLU A 291 -25.75 -15.30 5.79
C GLU A 291 -24.81 -14.35 5.02
N GLY A 292 -23.49 -14.50 5.19
CA GLY A 292 -22.51 -13.62 4.56
C GLY A 292 -22.37 -12.24 5.23
N GLU A 293 -22.88 -12.03 6.44
CA GLU A 293 -22.86 -10.73 7.14
C GLU A 293 -21.44 -10.23 7.53
N GLY A 294 -20.43 -11.11 7.45
CA GLY A 294 -19.04 -10.81 7.78
C GLY A 294 -18.76 -10.71 9.29
N LEU A 295 -17.51 -10.91 9.69
CA LEU A 295 -17.11 -10.86 11.10
C LEU A 295 -16.92 -9.44 11.65
N VAL A 296 -16.85 -8.43 10.79
CA VAL A 296 -16.80 -7.02 11.24
C VAL A 296 -18.10 -6.65 11.96
N ALA A 297 -19.24 -7.20 11.53
CA ALA A 297 -20.55 -6.94 12.12
C ALA A 297 -20.79 -7.72 13.44
N SER A 298 -20.15 -8.88 13.61
CA SER A 298 -20.38 -9.77 14.76
C SER A 298 -19.40 -9.61 15.91
N GLY A 299 -18.32 -8.82 15.74
CA GLY A 299 -17.28 -8.62 16.75
C GLY A 299 -16.42 -9.85 17.04
N ALA A 300 -16.56 -10.91 16.23
CA ALA A 300 -15.90 -12.20 16.40
C ALA A 300 -14.65 -12.35 15.50
N VAL A 301 -13.91 -11.27 15.27
CA VAL A 301 -12.62 -11.31 14.57
C VAL A 301 -11.57 -11.92 15.51
N SER A 302 -10.84 -12.95 15.07
CA SER A 302 -9.71 -13.45 15.85
C SER A 302 -8.67 -12.34 16.01
N LEU A 303 -8.08 -12.22 17.20
CA LEU A 303 -7.02 -11.24 17.47
C LEU A 303 -5.76 -11.48 16.61
N ASP A 304 -5.68 -12.61 15.91
CA ASP A 304 -4.55 -13.02 15.07
C ASP A 304 -4.85 -13.09 13.55
N ASP A 305 -6.03 -12.65 13.09
CA ASP A 305 -6.40 -12.65 11.67
C ASP A 305 -5.77 -11.46 10.90
N TYR A 306 -4.44 -11.38 10.86
CA TYR A 306 -3.72 -10.34 10.11
C TYR A 306 -3.51 -10.73 8.64
N ASP A 307 -3.65 -9.75 7.75
CA ASP A 307 -3.05 -9.90 6.42
C ASP A 307 -1.51 -9.89 6.53
N VAL A 308 -0.83 -10.37 5.50
CA VAL A 308 0.63 -10.57 5.53
C VAL A 308 1.42 -9.29 5.81
N TRP A 309 0.89 -8.13 5.44
CA TRP A 309 1.54 -6.83 5.67
C TRP A 309 1.38 -6.40 7.12
N SER A 310 0.17 -6.49 7.68
CA SER A 310 -0.05 -6.22 9.09
C SER A 310 0.64 -7.26 9.99
N ARG A 311 0.75 -8.52 9.56
CA ARG A 311 1.48 -9.55 10.29
C ARG A 311 2.96 -9.21 10.41
N GLU A 312 3.63 -8.86 9.31
CA GLU A 312 5.05 -8.45 9.33
C GLU A 312 5.28 -7.22 10.22
N ARG A 313 4.40 -6.23 10.14
CA ARG A 313 4.47 -5.05 11.02
C ARG A 313 4.32 -5.40 12.49
N ARG A 314 3.40 -6.31 12.83
CA ARG A 314 3.21 -6.80 14.20
C ARG A 314 4.44 -7.57 14.68
N GLU A 315 4.96 -8.48 13.87
CA GLU A 315 6.17 -9.25 14.18
C GLU A 315 7.38 -8.34 14.42
N ALA A 316 7.58 -7.33 13.56
CA ALA A 316 8.64 -6.34 13.73
C ALA A 316 8.45 -5.53 15.02
N ALA A 317 7.23 -5.09 15.33
CA ALA A 317 6.93 -4.36 16.56
C ALA A 317 7.21 -5.19 17.82
N LEU A 318 6.99 -6.51 17.78
CA LEU A 318 7.32 -7.43 18.87
C LEU A 318 8.82 -7.71 18.98
N LYS A 319 9.55 -7.67 17.86
CA LYS A 319 11.00 -7.92 17.82
C LYS A 319 11.83 -6.67 18.17
N ALA A 320 11.30 -5.47 18.01
CA ALA A 320 12.04 -4.22 18.25
C ALA A 320 12.50 -4.09 19.72
N GLU A 321 13.82 -4.09 19.94
CA GLU A 321 14.42 -4.04 21.28
C GLU A 321 14.88 -2.62 21.63
N THR A 322 15.35 -1.86 20.64
CA THR A 322 15.95 -0.53 20.81
C THR A 322 14.96 0.62 20.54
N ASP A 323 15.26 1.81 21.07
CA ASP A 323 14.48 3.02 20.78
C ASP A 323 14.61 3.45 19.32
N ASP A 324 15.76 3.21 18.69
CA ASP A 324 15.98 3.51 17.27
C ASP A 324 15.12 2.61 16.37
N GLU A 325 15.00 1.32 16.67
CA GLU A 325 14.10 0.41 15.94
C GLU A 325 12.63 0.81 16.12
N ARG A 326 12.21 1.15 17.35
CA ARG A 326 10.85 1.65 17.61
C ARG A 326 10.57 2.94 16.85
N ALA A 327 11.53 3.87 16.82
CA ALA A 327 11.41 5.12 16.07
C ALA A 327 11.36 4.88 14.55
N ALA A 328 12.14 3.92 14.03
CA ALA A 328 12.07 3.52 12.63
C ALA A 328 10.69 2.92 12.28
N LEU A 329 10.16 2.02 13.11
CA LEU A 329 8.85 1.41 12.91
C LEU A 329 7.68 2.38 13.05
N ALA A 330 7.82 3.46 13.83
CA ALA A 330 6.80 4.52 13.96
C ALA A 330 6.46 5.20 12.63
N THR A 331 7.27 4.95 11.61
CA THR A 331 7.08 5.47 10.27
C THR A 331 6.35 4.52 9.32
N ALA A 332 6.18 3.25 9.70
CA ALA A 332 5.26 2.33 9.07
C ALA A 332 3.87 2.49 9.71
N LEU A 333 2.83 2.05 9.01
CA LEU A 333 1.48 2.02 9.58
C LEU A 333 1.41 1.02 10.74
N PRO A 334 0.54 1.24 11.75
CA PRO A 334 0.33 0.24 12.78
C PRO A 334 -0.35 -1.01 12.20
N PRO A 335 -0.12 -2.21 12.76
CA PRO A 335 -0.77 -3.43 12.28
C PRO A 335 -2.28 -3.40 12.54
N VAL A 336 -3.07 -3.85 11.57
CA VAL A 336 -4.54 -3.99 11.67
C VAL A 336 -4.98 -5.38 11.23
N THR A 337 -5.97 -5.95 11.92
CA THR A 337 -6.56 -7.23 11.53
C THR A 337 -7.31 -7.09 10.20
N ALA A 338 -7.41 -8.19 9.46
CA ALA A 338 -8.01 -8.27 8.15
C ALA A 338 -9.31 -9.08 8.22
N ALA A 339 -10.34 -8.46 8.78
CA ALA A 339 -11.66 -9.06 8.87
C ALA A 339 -12.40 -9.02 7.51
N PRO A 340 -13.14 -10.09 7.15
CA PRO A 340 -14.01 -10.06 6.00
C PRO A 340 -15.22 -9.14 6.26
N GLY A 341 -15.50 -8.26 5.29
CA GLY A 341 -16.73 -7.47 5.26
C GLY A 341 -17.94 -8.31 4.83
N PRO A 342 -19.14 -7.71 4.88
CA PRO A 342 -20.36 -8.39 4.44
C PRO A 342 -20.34 -8.68 2.93
N ILE A 343 -20.98 -9.78 2.55
CA ILE A 343 -21.28 -10.20 1.18
C ILE A 343 -22.67 -9.69 0.85
N THR A 344 -22.73 -8.48 0.31
CA THR A 344 -23.96 -7.77 -0.12
C THR A 344 -23.79 -7.22 -1.53
N PRO A 345 -24.86 -6.71 -2.18
CA PRO A 345 -24.75 -6.10 -3.50
C PRO A 345 -23.65 -5.02 -3.56
N GLY A 346 -22.75 -5.11 -4.55
CA GLY A 346 -21.63 -4.18 -4.75
C GLY A 346 -20.46 -4.31 -3.76
N SER A 347 -20.48 -5.29 -2.85
CA SER A 347 -19.43 -5.47 -1.83
C SER A 347 -18.18 -6.20 -2.34
N LEU A 348 -18.28 -6.87 -3.50
CA LEU A 348 -17.26 -7.80 -3.97
C LEU A 348 -16.06 -7.09 -4.59
N ARG A 349 -15.03 -6.90 -3.75
CA ARG A 349 -13.76 -6.24 -4.12
C ARG A 349 -13.02 -6.92 -5.28
N GLY A 350 -13.19 -8.23 -5.43
CA GLY A 350 -12.45 -9.06 -6.37
C GLY A 350 -12.97 -9.04 -7.81
N GLY A 351 -14.17 -8.51 -8.05
CA GLY A 351 -14.91 -8.76 -9.30
C GLY A 351 -16.24 -9.45 -9.06
N GLU A 352 -17.19 -9.22 -9.95
CA GLU A 352 -18.56 -9.77 -9.92
C GLU A 352 -18.84 -10.67 -11.12
N GLU A 353 -17.91 -10.82 -12.06
CA GLU A 353 -18.04 -11.79 -13.14
C GLU A 353 -17.95 -13.22 -12.56
N PRO A 354 -18.66 -14.21 -13.15
CA PRO A 354 -18.66 -15.59 -12.63
C PRO A 354 -17.25 -16.15 -12.41
N ILE A 355 -16.36 -15.92 -13.39
CA ILE A 355 -14.96 -16.36 -13.33
C ILE A 355 -14.16 -15.66 -12.21
N ASP A 356 -14.50 -14.43 -11.83
CA ASP A 356 -13.82 -13.72 -10.75
C ASP A 356 -14.16 -14.34 -9.40
N LEU A 357 -15.44 -14.71 -9.20
CA LEU A 357 -15.90 -15.44 -8.01
C LEU A 357 -15.22 -16.79 -7.91
N TYR A 358 -15.23 -17.56 -9.01
CA TYR A 358 -14.52 -18.83 -9.10
C TYR A 358 -13.06 -18.69 -8.67
N ARG A 359 -12.34 -17.70 -9.22
CA ARG A 359 -10.92 -17.48 -8.89
C ARG A 359 -10.72 -17.09 -7.42
N ARG A 360 -11.63 -16.32 -6.81
CA ARG A 360 -11.54 -15.95 -5.39
C ARG A 360 -11.73 -17.14 -4.48
N VAL A 361 -12.68 -18.01 -4.77
CA VAL A 361 -12.88 -19.25 -4.02
C VAL A 361 -11.69 -20.18 -4.25
N HIS A 362 -11.34 -20.42 -5.51
CA HIS A 362 -10.29 -21.37 -5.89
C HIS A 362 -8.92 -21.03 -5.30
N GLN A 363 -8.46 -19.76 -5.41
CA GLN A 363 -7.10 -19.36 -5.00
C GLN A 363 -7.08 -18.57 -3.68
N GLY A 364 -8.24 -18.34 -3.06
CA GLY A 364 -8.39 -17.43 -1.95
C GLY A 364 -8.06 -15.98 -2.32
N VAL A 365 -7.73 -15.18 -1.32
CA VAL A 365 -7.25 -13.80 -1.51
C VAL A 365 -5.80 -13.69 -1.08
N ALA A 366 -4.90 -13.45 -2.05
CA ALA A 366 -3.45 -13.49 -1.80
C ALA A 366 -3.05 -12.49 -0.70
N GLY A 367 -2.29 -12.97 0.29
CA GLY A 367 -1.88 -12.18 1.43
C GLY A 367 -2.96 -11.92 2.50
N ALA A 368 -4.23 -12.28 2.27
CA ALA A 368 -5.26 -12.27 3.31
C ALA A 368 -5.41 -13.66 3.98
N PRO A 369 -6.08 -13.74 5.14
CA PRO A 369 -6.39 -15.01 5.79
C PRO A 369 -7.28 -15.96 4.96
N MET A 370 -8.03 -15.45 3.97
CA MET A 370 -8.88 -16.25 3.08
C MET A 370 -8.03 -17.22 2.22
N PRO A 371 -8.08 -18.53 2.51
CA PRO A 371 -7.20 -19.52 1.90
C PRO A 371 -7.70 -19.95 0.51
N ALA A 372 -6.84 -20.64 -0.24
CA ALA A 372 -7.26 -21.37 -1.43
C ALA A 372 -7.95 -22.68 -1.01
N VAL A 373 -9.08 -23.01 -1.65
CA VAL A 373 -9.72 -24.33 -1.52
C VAL A 373 -9.55 -25.19 -2.78
N GLY A 374 -9.20 -24.58 -3.91
CA GLY A 374 -8.75 -25.31 -5.11
C GLY A 374 -7.24 -25.57 -5.08
N PRO A 375 -6.71 -26.35 -6.04
CA PRO A 375 -5.29 -26.64 -6.13
C PRO A 375 -4.45 -25.37 -6.32
N THR A 376 -3.36 -25.24 -5.56
CA THR A 376 -2.37 -24.20 -5.86
C THR A 376 -1.42 -24.67 -6.96
N GLU A 377 -0.60 -23.77 -7.48
CA GLU A 377 0.26 -24.11 -8.62
C GLU A 377 1.23 -25.25 -8.29
N GLY A 378 1.19 -26.31 -9.11
CA GLY A 378 2.01 -27.51 -8.91
C GLY A 378 1.35 -28.59 -8.04
N GLU A 379 0.19 -28.30 -7.44
CA GLU A 379 -0.58 -29.29 -6.69
C GLU A 379 -1.57 -30.03 -7.61
N ALA A 380 -1.72 -31.34 -7.40
CA ALA A 380 -2.62 -32.18 -8.18
C ALA A 380 -4.09 -32.06 -7.77
N SER A 381 -4.37 -31.62 -6.53
CA SER A 381 -5.72 -31.56 -5.98
C SER A 381 -5.84 -30.48 -4.89
N GLY A 382 -6.98 -29.79 -4.86
CA GLY A 382 -7.39 -28.91 -3.76
C GLY A 382 -8.23 -29.63 -2.71
N ALA A 383 -8.73 -28.88 -1.73
CA ALA A 383 -9.73 -29.36 -0.76
C ALA A 383 -11.10 -29.60 -1.42
N LEU A 384 -11.40 -28.83 -2.46
CA LEU A 384 -12.61 -28.93 -3.27
C LEU A 384 -12.25 -29.16 -4.74
N SER A 385 -13.15 -29.82 -5.46
CA SER A 385 -13.12 -29.98 -6.92
C SER A 385 -13.63 -28.73 -7.65
N ASP A 386 -13.34 -28.61 -8.94
CA ASP A 386 -13.78 -27.48 -9.77
C ASP A 386 -15.31 -27.31 -9.75
N ASN A 387 -16.07 -28.41 -9.76
CA ASN A 387 -17.53 -28.37 -9.68
C ASN A 387 -18.01 -27.80 -8.35
N GLU A 388 -17.44 -28.26 -7.23
CA GLU A 388 -17.75 -27.75 -5.89
C GLU A 388 -17.37 -26.27 -5.73
N ILE A 389 -16.32 -25.81 -6.41
CA ILE A 389 -15.92 -24.41 -6.42
C ILE A 389 -16.94 -23.55 -7.20
N TRP A 390 -17.46 -24.05 -8.33
CA TRP A 390 -18.53 -23.38 -9.05
C TRP A 390 -19.84 -23.31 -8.26
N GLU A 391 -20.18 -24.37 -7.52
CA GLU A 391 -21.33 -24.39 -6.60
C GLU A 391 -21.18 -23.33 -5.49
N LEU A 392 -19.99 -23.23 -4.88
CA LEU A 392 -19.70 -22.15 -3.92
C LEU A 392 -19.76 -20.77 -4.57
N ALA A 393 -19.23 -20.59 -5.77
CA ALA A 393 -19.30 -19.33 -6.50
C ALA A 393 -20.75 -18.93 -6.75
N ALA A 394 -21.62 -19.87 -7.14
CA ALA A 394 -23.05 -19.65 -7.34
C ALA A 394 -23.74 -19.19 -6.07
N TYR A 395 -23.46 -19.84 -4.94
CA TYR A 395 -24.03 -19.46 -3.66
C TYR A 395 -23.56 -18.07 -3.21
N VAL A 396 -22.26 -17.76 -3.33
CA VAL A 396 -21.72 -16.42 -3.03
C VAL A 396 -22.32 -15.34 -3.94
N ALA A 397 -22.52 -15.64 -5.22
CA ALA A 397 -23.19 -14.72 -6.15
C ALA A 397 -24.63 -14.44 -5.72
N SER A 398 -25.36 -15.45 -5.23
CA SER A 398 -26.72 -15.29 -4.73
C SER A 398 -26.79 -14.38 -3.50
N LEU A 399 -25.84 -14.48 -2.57
CA LEU A 399 -25.72 -13.59 -1.41
C LEU A 399 -25.44 -12.14 -1.82
N ALA A 400 -24.61 -11.96 -2.85
CA ALA A 400 -24.26 -10.65 -3.39
C ALA A 400 -25.28 -10.09 -4.40
N GLU A 401 -26.39 -10.80 -4.66
CA GLU A 401 -27.37 -10.50 -5.72
C GLU A 401 -26.75 -10.29 -7.12
N VAL A 402 -25.61 -10.94 -7.38
CA VAL A 402 -24.93 -10.92 -8.67
C VAL A 402 -25.61 -11.91 -9.61
N GLY A 403 -25.92 -11.49 -10.84
CA GLY A 403 -26.57 -12.36 -11.84
C GLY A 403 -28.08 -12.54 -11.67
N SER A 404 -28.66 -12.06 -10.57
CA SER A 404 -30.11 -11.93 -10.42
C SER A 404 -30.64 -10.81 -11.35
N PRO A 405 -31.76 -11.01 -12.07
CA PRO A 405 -32.42 -9.88 -12.73
C PRO A 405 -32.78 -8.84 -11.67
N PRO A 406 -32.64 -7.52 -11.95
CA PRO A 406 -32.98 -6.49 -10.99
C PRO A 406 -34.41 -6.73 -10.52
N VAL A 407 -34.60 -6.84 -9.20
CA VAL A 407 -35.94 -6.89 -8.62
C VAL A 407 -36.68 -5.69 -9.20
N SER A 408 -37.68 -5.95 -10.04
CA SER A 408 -38.48 -4.89 -10.63
C SER A 408 -38.99 -4.06 -9.47
N ALA A 409 -38.51 -2.82 -9.34
CA ALA A 409 -39.04 -1.88 -8.38
C ALA A 409 -40.54 -1.86 -8.57
N ASP A 410 -41.26 -2.37 -7.57
CA ASP A 410 -42.70 -2.50 -7.59
C ASP A 410 -43.25 -1.09 -7.83
N LYS A 411 -43.66 -0.82 -9.07
CA LYS A 411 -44.43 0.36 -9.41
C LYS A 411 -45.89 0.04 -9.08
N ASN A 412 -46.21 0.04 -7.81
CA ASN A 412 -47.56 0.06 -7.22
C ASN A 412 -47.37 0.65 -5.81
N GLU A 413 -47.93 1.78 -5.39
CA GLU A 413 -49.09 2.59 -5.79
C GLU A 413 -48.80 4.10 -5.60
#